data_AF-F7NPK6-F1
#
_entry.id   AF-F7NPK6-F1
#
_cell.length_a   1.000
_cell.length_b   1.000
_cell.length_c   1.000
_cell.angle_alpha   90.00
_cell.angle_beta   90.00
_cell.angle_gamma   90.00
#
_symmetry.space_group_name_H-M   'P 1'
#
loop_
_entity.id
_entity.type
_entity.pdbx_description
1 polymer ?
#
loop_
_entity_poly.entity_id
_entity_poly.type
_entity_poly.pdbx_seq_one_letter_code
_entity_poly.pdbx_strand_id
1 'polypeptide(L)'
;EPEIRLGVNDQPVVDNFNDTYLDQSLAYELDIDDPNNPWITHQTEGNAVQGLEITLQFPGGLYRINDEGKLKNASVTVQAQYSRVGADDWRNLTSGAVTITQATNTSFQVTYQVDRLIPAQYEVRARCISKDGTNTRYSTRVFWTQLSSIIYDDFSRPGKVLVGIKALATNQLSGGMPNITWLQTRNDVWVWNPQAGEYQKKPATNPAWAAYDIIHRCRQIKDLHTGSCEFVAQGAPAARLVYQDFANWAAFCEDRRLTFNYIFTTAGDLWSALQK
;
A
#
# COMPACT_ATOMS: atom_id res chain seq x y z
N GLU A 1 7.53 8.45 4.86
CA GLU A 1 8.61 8.16 3.89
C GLU A 1 8.07 7.21 2.84
N PRO A 2 8.57 7.24 1.59
CA PRO A 2 8.15 6.28 0.58
C PRO A 2 8.60 4.87 0.97
N GLU A 3 7.75 3.90 0.69
CA GLU A 3 8.09 2.50 0.86
C GLU A 3 8.83 2.00 -0.38
N ILE A 4 9.99 1.36 -0.20
CA ILE A 4 10.87 0.98 -1.32
C ILE A 4 11.09 -0.54 -1.32
N ARG A 5 11.08 -1.13 -2.52
CA ARG A 5 11.54 -2.49 -2.78
C ARG A 5 12.70 -2.46 -3.77
N LEU A 6 13.83 -3.07 -3.42
CA LEU A 6 15.06 -3.02 -4.22
C LEU A 6 15.07 -3.99 -5.42
N GLY A 7 14.02 -4.78 -5.61
CA GLY A 7 13.92 -5.72 -6.73
C GLY A 7 14.58 -7.07 -6.47
N VAL A 8 14.82 -7.47 -5.21
CA VAL A 8 15.23 -8.84 -4.90
C VAL A 8 14.08 -9.81 -5.21
N ASN A 9 14.42 -11.08 -5.48
CA ASN A 9 13.43 -12.04 -5.92
C ASN A 9 12.53 -12.54 -4.78
N ASP A 10 12.97 -12.44 -3.53
CA ASP A 10 12.22 -12.76 -2.31
C ASP A 10 11.64 -11.51 -1.62
N GLN A 11 11.48 -10.41 -2.36
CA GLN A 11 11.04 -9.15 -1.76
C GLN A 11 9.60 -9.23 -1.23
N PRO A 12 9.33 -8.64 -0.05
CA PRO A 12 8.00 -8.63 0.51
C PRO A 12 7.04 -7.77 -0.32
N VAL A 13 5.74 -8.00 -0.17
CA VAL A 13 4.67 -7.20 -0.79
C VAL A 13 4.73 -5.76 -0.28
N VAL A 14 4.40 -4.77 -1.12
CA VAL A 14 4.33 -3.36 -0.72
C VAL A 14 3.06 -3.15 0.11
N ASP A 15 3.19 -2.53 1.28
CA ASP A 15 2.08 -2.35 2.20
C ASP A 15 0.99 -1.45 1.57
N ASN A 16 -0.28 -1.81 1.71
CA ASN A 16 -1.46 -1.09 1.20
C ASN A 16 -1.61 -1.05 -0.33
N PHE A 17 -0.82 -1.82 -1.09
CA PHE A 17 -1.02 -2.05 -2.54
C PHE A 17 -1.60 -3.44 -2.84
N ASN A 18 -1.95 -4.17 -1.79
CA ASN A 18 -2.45 -5.53 -1.76
C ASN A 18 -3.97 -5.61 -1.59
N ASP A 19 -4.63 -4.51 -1.23
CA ASP A 19 -5.97 -4.61 -0.67
C ASP A 19 -7.01 -4.14 -1.67
N THR A 20 -7.90 -5.05 -2.06
CA THR A 20 -9.07 -4.68 -2.85
C THR A 20 -10.17 -4.22 -1.89
N TYR A 21 -10.54 -2.95 -2.01
CA TYR A 21 -11.69 -2.37 -1.33
C TYR A 21 -12.92 -2.47 -2.22
N LEU A 22 -13.97 -3.11 -1.71
CA LEU A 22 -15.29 -3.16 -2.32
C LEU A 22 -16.24 -2.31 -1.46
N ASP A 23 -16.58 -1.14 -1.97
CA ASP A 23 -17.37 -0.15 -1.24
C ASP A 23 -18.86 -0.30 -1.53
N GLN A 24 -19.66 -0.46 -0.47
CA GLN A 24 -21.12 -0.39 -0.52
C GLN A 24 -21.57 0.96 0.06
N SER A 25 -22.17 1.80 -0.78
CA SER A 25 -22.75 3.07 -0.33
C SER A 25 -24.06 2.84 0.41
N LEU A 26 -24.17 3.41 1.61
CA LEU A 26 -25.31 3.30 2.51
C LEU A 26 -25.87 4.68 2.83
N ALA A 27 -27.07 4.73 3.41
CA ALA A 27 -27.73 5.97 3.81
C ALA A 27 -28.54 5.80 5.10
N TYR A 28 -28.02 5.01 6.05
CA TYR A 28 -28.72 4.72 7.29
C TYR A 28 -28.49 5.81 8.31
N GLU A 29 -29.54 6.47 8.78
CA GLU A 29 -29.45 7.30 9.99
C GLU A 29 -29.42 6.37 11.21
N LEU A 30 -28.39 6.47 12.06
CA LEU A 30 -28.36 5.73 13.32
C LEU A 30 -29.18 6.50 14.35
N ASP A 31 -30.51 6.50 14.19
CA ASP A 31 -31.39 7.19 15.12
C ASP A 31 -31.59 6.35 16.40
N ILE A 32 -31.21 6.93 17.54
CA ILE A 32 -31.43 6.32 18.85
C ILE A 32 -32.92 6.18 19.18
N ASP A 33 -33.77 7.01 18.56
CA ASP A 33 -35.19 7.06 18.84
C ASP A 33 -36.01 6.11 17.95
N ASP A 34 -35.38 5.32 17.04
CA ASP A 34 -36.07 4.31 16.24
C ASP A 34 -36.41 3.08 17.10
N PRO A 35 -37.70 2.87 17.46
CA PRO A 35 -38.10 1.79 18.36
C PRO A 35 -38.03 0.41 17.69
N ASN A 36 -37.92 0.35 16.36
CA ASN A 36 -37.94 -0.89 15.61
C ASN A 36 -36.53 -1.40 15.26
N ASN A 37 -35.51 -0.55 15.36
CA ASN A 37 -34.18 -0.88 14.86
C ASN A 37 -33.03 -0.30 15.71
N PRO A 38 -32.80 -0.80 16.94
CA PRO A 38 -31.68 -0.38 17.76
C PRO A 38 -30.31 -0.83 17.20
N TRP A 39 -30.29 -1.62 16.13
CA TRP A 39 -29.10 -2.13 15.46
C TRP A 39 -29.35 -2.25 13.95
N ILE A 40 -28.91 -1.26 13.19
CA ILE A 40 -28.99 -1.33 11.74
C ILE A 40 -27.93 -2.30 11.24
N THR A 41 -28.35 -3.34 10.53
CA THR A 41 -27.47 -4.43 10.06
C THR A 41 -27.38 -4.42 8.53
N HIS A 42 -26.16 -4.62 8.00
CA HIS A 42 -25.88 -4.75 6.57
C HIS A 42 -24.87 -5.87 6.32
N GLN A 43 -25.01 -6.58 5.20
CA GLN A 43 -24.12 -7.68 4.84
C GLN A 43 -23.12 -7.24 3.78
N THR A 44 -21.90 -7.75 3.88
CA THR A 44 -20.88 -7.58 2.85
C THR A 44 -21.24 -8.35 1.59
N GLU A 45 -20.72 -7.89 0.46
CA GLU A 45 -20.75 -8.62 -0.80
C GLU A 45 -19.58 -9.60 -0.91
N GLY A 46 -19.84 -10.81 -1.41
CA GLY A 46 -18.83 -11.86 -1.57
C GLY A 46 -18.51 -12.63 -0.29
N ASN A 47 -17.76 -13.71 -0.43
CA ASN A 47 -17.44 -14.67 0.63
C ASN A 47 -15.93 -14.76 0.96
N ALA A 48 -15.13 -13.86 0.39
CA ALA A 48 -13.68 -13.79 0.56
C ALA A 48 -13.25 -12.55 1.35
N VAL A 49 -14.17 -11.93 2.12
CA VAL A 49 -13.88 -10.72 2.88
C VAL A 49 -12.95 -11.05 4.04
N GLN A 50 -11.88 -10.27 4.18
CA GLN A 50 -10.83 -10.44 5.18
C GLN A 50 -10.61 -9.19 6.04
N GLY A 51 -11.24 -8.07 5.70
CA GLY A 51 -11.31 -6.89 6.55
C GLY A 51 -12.61 -6.14 6.32
N LEU A 52 -12.99 -5.32 7.30
CA LEU A 52 -14.22 -4.52 7.27
C LEU A 52 -13.89 -3.10 7.68
N GLU A 53 -14.40 -2.12 6.95
CA GLU A 53 -14.39 -0.73 7.34
C GLU A 53 -15.81 -0.15 7.28
N ILE A 54 -16.19 0.64 8.28
CA ILE A 54 -17.41 1.44 8.24
C ILE A 54 -17.07 2.92 8.26
N THR A 55 -17.88 3.70 7.54
CA THR A 55 -17.80 5.17 7.54
C THR A 55 -19.05 5.76 8.16
N LEU A 56 -18.86 6.54 9.22
CA LEU A 56 -19.90 7.32 9.85
C LEU A 56 -19.77 8.79 9.45
N GLN A 57 -20.86 9.40 8.99
CA GLN A 57 -20.90 10.78 8.55
C GLN A 57 -21.78 11.64 9.46
N PHE A 58 -21.30 12.85 9.73
CA PHE A 58 -22.01 13.91 10.43
C PHE A 58 -22.24 15.07 9.45
N PRO A 59 -23.26 15.01 8.57
CA PRO A 59 -23.40 15.93 7.44
C PRO A 59 -23.68 17.38 7.88
N GLY A 60 -24.37 17.57 9.01
CA GLY A 60 -24.58 18.87 9.63
C GLY A 60 -23.49 19.28 10.63
N GLY A 61 -22.36 18.57 10.68
CA GLY A 61 -21.38 18.68 11.76
C GLY A 61 -21.91 18.11 13.09
N LEU A 62 -21.19 18.41 14.17
CA LEU A 62 -21.49 17.96 15.52
C LEU A 62 -21.23 19.11 16.50
N TYR A 63 -22.30 19.67 17.06
CA TYR A 63 -22.24 20.84 17.94
C TYR A 63 -23.55 21.11 18.70
N ARG A 64 -23.45 21.98 19.71
CA ARG A 64 -24.57 22.68 20.36
C ARG A 64 -24.42 24.19 20.22
N ILE A 65 -25.52 24.92 19.97
CA ILE A 65 -25.54 26.39 20.02
C ILE A 65 -25.95 26.84 21.43
N ASN A 66 -25.12 27.64 22.10
CA ASN A 66 -25.47 28.26 23.38
C ASN A 66 -26.41 29.49 23.20
N ASP A 67 -26.83 30.12 24.29
CA ASP A 67 -27.72 31.30 24.23
C ASP A 67 -27.07 32.55 23.59
N GLU A 68 -25.74 32.55 23.47
CA GLU A 68 -24.97 33.60 22.78
C GLU A 68 -24.75 33.31 21.29
N GLY A 69 -25.33 32.24 20.74
CA GLY A 69 -25.14 31.85 19.34
C GLY A 69 -23.79 31.20 19.00
N LYS A 70 -22.97 30.87 20.01
CA LYS A 70 -21.66 30.23 19.83
C LYS A 70 -21.76 28.72 19.83
N LEU A 71 -20.93 28.09 19.00
CA LEU A 71 -20.76 26.63 18.97
C LEU A 71 -20.09 26.14 20.25
N LYS A 72 -20.62 25.05 20.80
CA LYS A 72 -20.11 24.30 21.93
C LYS A 72 -20.07 22.82 21.60
N ASN A 73 -19.30 22.08 22.38
CA ASN A 73 -19.18 20.64 22.23
C ASN A 73 -20.54 19.97 22.33
N ALA A 74 -20.79 19.06 21.40
CA ALA A 74 -21.83 18.03 21.51
C ALA A 74 -21.18 16.66 21.25
N SER A 75 -21.80 15.63 21.79
CA SER A 75 -21.29 14.27 21.74
C SER A 75 -22.32 13.29 21.23
N VAL A 76 -21.84 12.28 20.50
CA VAL A 76 -22.62 11.11 20.07
C VAL A 76 -21.79 9.86 20.39
N THR A 77 -22.41 8.88 21.03
CA THR A 77 -21.80 7.59 21.31
C THR A 77 -22.35 6.54 20.36
N VAL A 78 -21.46 5.88 19.63
CA VAL A 78 -21.79 4.85 18.64
C VAL A 78 -21.14 3.53 19.00
N GLN A 79 -21.70 2.45 18.48
CA GLN A 79 -21.08 1.12 18.54
C GLN A 79 -21.34 0.39 17.24
N ALA A 80 -20.32 -0.30 16.74
CA ALA A 80 -20.47 -1.23 15.64
C ALA A 80 -19.92 -2.60 16.00
N GLN A 81 -20.55 -3.63 15.46
CA GLN A 81 -20.21 -5.03 15.65
C GLN A 81 -20.26 -5.76 14.32
N TYR A 82 -19.58 -6.89 14.25
CA TYR A 82 -19.60 -7.78 13.09
C TYR A 82 -19.71 -9.24 13.52
N SER A 83 -20.30 -10.06 12.66
CA SER A 83 -20.33 -11.53 12.76
C SER A 83 -20.16 -12.11 11.35
N ARG A 84 -19.81 -13.40 11.25
CA ARG A 84 -19.94 -14.08 9.95
C ARG A 84 -21.42 -14.27 9.64
N VAL A 85 -21.81 -14.17 8.39
CA VAL A 85 -23.20 -14.43 7.99
C VAL A 85 -23.60 -15.84 8.41
N GLY A 86 -24.72 -15.96 9.11
CA GLY A 86 -25.23 -17.23 9.65
C GLY A 86 -24.56 -17.71 10.93
N ALA A 87 -23.56 -16.98 11.46
CA ALA A 87 -23.03 -17.18 12.80
C ALA A 87 -23.63 -16.15 13.77
N ASP A 88 -23.90 -16.55 15.01
CA ASP A 88 -24.35 -15.65 16.08
C ASP A 88 -23.19 -15.32 17.05
N ASP A 89 -22.02 -14.97 16.50
CA ASP A 89 -20.79 -14.64 17.25
C ASP A 89 -20.38 -13.18 16.99
N TRP A 90 -21.15 -12.26 17.58
CA TRP A 90 -20.94 -10.82 17.41
C TRP A 90 -19.71 -10.30 18.15
N ARG A 91 -18.79 -9.69 17.40
CA ARG A 91 -17.56 -9.05 17.91
C ARG A 91 -17.62 -7.55 17.69
N ASN A 92 -16.97 -6.76 18.54
CA ASN A 92 -16.93 -5.32 18.35
C ASN A 92 -16.03 -4.95 17.16
N LEU A 93 -16.56 -4.17 16.22
CA LEU A 93 -15.81 -3.53 15.14
C LEU A 93 -15.17 -2.23 15.65
N THR A 94 -15.96 -1.42 16.37
CA THR A 94 -15.44 -0.33 17.18
C THR A 94 -14.75 -0.87 18.44
N SER A 95 -14.01 -0.06 19.19
CA SER A 95 -13.46 -0.42 20.51
C SER A 95 -14.53 -0.50 21.62
N GLY A 96 -15.69 -1.11 21.31
CA GLY A 96 -16.90 -1.06 22.12
C GLY A 96 -17.74 0.20 21.82
N ALA A 97 -18.31 0.81 22.85
CA ALA A 97 -19.01 2.09 22.72
C ALA A 97 -17.98 3.23 22.63
N VAL A 98 -18.02 3.99 21.53
CA VAL A 98 -17.07 5.08 21.26
C VAL A 98 -17.82 6.41 21.21
N THR A 99 -17.39 7.37 22.03
CA THR A 99 -17.95 8.73 22.06
C THR A 99 -17.15 9.65 21.16
N ILE A 100 -17.83 10.31 20.23
CA ILE A 100 -17.31 11.33 19.33
C ILE A 100 -17.80 12.68 19.85
N THR A 101 -16.88 13.62 20.09
CA THR A 101 -17.20 14.96 20.59
C THR A 101 -16.56 16.02 19.71
N GLN A 102 -17.35 16.98 19.25
CA GLN A 102 -16.89 18.11 18.43
C GLN A 102 -17.72 19.37 18.71
N ALA A 103 -17.22 20.53 18.27
CA ALA A 103 -17.92 21.80 18.24
C ALA A 103 -17.83 22.44 16.84
N THR A 104 -18.18 21.67 15.81
CA THR A 104 -18.09 22.12 14.41
C THR A 104 -19.42 22.01 13.69
N ASN A 105 -19.75 23.02 12.88
CA ASN A 105 -20.91 23.02 11.98
C ASN A 105 -20.58 22.58 10.55
N THR A 106 -19.35 22.11 10.31
CA THR A 106 -18.93 21.56 9.01
C THR A 106 -19.10 20.05 8.98
N SER A 107 -19.50 19.49 7.84
CA SER A 107 -19.56 18.04 7.64
C SER A 107 -18.19 17.39 7.89
N PHE A 108 -18.19 16.24 8.56
CA PHE A 108 -17.02 15.39 8.71
C PHE A 108 -17.41 13.91 8.75
N GLN A 109 -16.42 13.04 8.59
CA GLN A 109 -16.58 11.59 8.64
C GLN A 109 -15.58 10.98 9.62
N VAL A 110 -15.94 9.84 10.20
CA VAL A 110 -15.08 9.01 11.06
C VAL A 110 -15.16 7.59 10.54
N THR A 111 -14.02 6.93 10.35
CA THR A 111 -13.95 5.53 9.93
C THR A 111 -13.50 4.63 11.07
N TYR A 112 -14.00 3.40 11.06
CA TYR A 112 -13.54 2.32 11.95
C TYR A 112 -13.28 1.08 11.12
N GLN A 113 -12.15 0.45 11.34
CA GLN A 113 -11.68 -0.69 10.55
C GLN A 113 -11.29 -1.85 11.47
N VAL A 114 -11.57 -3.06 11.02
CA VAL A 114 -11.05 -4.30 11.58
C VAL A 114 -10.40 -5.11 10.46
N ASP A 115 -9.19 -5.57 10.74
CA ASP A 115 -8.32 -6.24 9.77
C ASP A 115 -8.08 -7.71 10.12
N ARG A 116 -7.55 -8.45 9.14
CA ARG A 116 -7.07 -9.84 9.28
C ARG A 116 -8.14 -10.81 9.80
N LEU A 117 -9.36 -10.63 9.33
CA LEU A 117 -10.46 -11.58 9.49
C LEU A 117 -10.21 -12.84 8.65
N ILE A 118 -10.79 -13.95 9.10
CA ILE A 118 -10.77 -15.20 8.33
C ILE A 118 -11.70 -15.04 7.13
N PRO A 119 -11.26 -15.36 5.89
CA PRO A 119 -12.08 -15.19 4.68
C PRO A 119 -13.49 -15.76 4.83
N ALA A 120 -14.50 -14.91 4.76
CA ALA A 120 -15.92 -15.29 4.80
C ALA A 120 -16.80 -14.15 4.24
N GLN A 121 -18.12 -14.37 4.21
CA GLN A 121 -19.09 -13.27 4.13
C GLN A 121 -19.40 -12.80 5.57
N TYR A 122 -19.45 -11.49 5.77
CA TYR A 122 -19.67 -10.87 7.06
C TYR A 122 -20.96 -10.07 7.08
N GLU A 123 -21.57 -9.98 8.27
CA GLU A 123 -22.62 -9.04 8.59
C GLU A 123 -22.10 -8.04 9.62
N VAL A 124 -22.42 -6.77 9.40
CA VAL A 124 -22.02 -5.65 10.25
C VAL A 124 -23.27 -4.98 10.75
N ARG A 125 -23.31 -4.63 12.03
CA ARG A 125 -24.38 -3.84 12.61
C ARG A 125 -23.83 -2.63 13.33
N ALA A 126 -24.52 -1.50 13.23
CA ALA A 126 -24.15 -0.25 13.89
C ALA A 126 -25.36 0.37 14.59
N ARG A 127 -25.09 1.12 15.67
CA ARG A 127 -26.11 1.87 16.40
C ARG A 127 -25.57 3.11 17.08
N CYS A 128 -26.47 4.05 17.33
CA CYS A 128 -26.27 5.14 18.27
C CYS A 128 -26.73 4.69 19.67
N ILE A 129 -25.87 4.84 20.68
CA ILE A 129 -26.14 4.49 22.08
C ILE A 129 -26.62 5.71 22.86
N SER A 130 -26.08 6.89 22.58
CA SER A 130 -26.46 8.14 23.22
C SER A 130 -26.10 9.33 22.33
N LYS A 131 -26.89 10.40 22.39
CA LYS A 131 -26.62 11.68 21.73
C LYS A 131 -26.94 12.83 22.67
N ASP A 132 -26.17 13.92 22.60
CA ASP A 132 -26.44 15.12 23.38
C ASP A 132 -27.67 15.87 22.83
N GLY A 133 -28.59 16.21 23.72
CA GLY A 133 -29.72 17.10 23.44
C GLY A 133 -30.83 16.52 22.58
N THR A 134 -32.02 17.11 22.71
CA THR A 134 -33.25 16.69 22.00
C THR A 134 -33.95 17.84 21.29
N ASN A 135 -33.35 19.04 21.30
CA ASN A 135 -33.92 20.25 20.71
C ASN A 135 -33.13 20.74 19.50
N THR A 136 -33.67 21.72 18.78
CA THR A 136 -33.12 22.26 17.53
C THR A 136 -31.78 23.00 17.67
N ARG A 137 -31.27 23.21 18.90
CA ARG A 137 -29.94 23.81 19.13
C ARG A 137 -28.80 22.80 19.03
N TYR A 138 -29.11 21.50 18.89
CA TYR A 138 -28.14 20.43 18.76
C TYR A 138 -28.13 19.90 17.33
N SER A 139 -26.93 19.77 16.77
CA SER A 139 -26.67 18.98 15.58
C SER A 139 -25.92 17.73 16.02
N THR A 140 -26.62 16.60 16.12
CA THR A 140 -26.08 15.31 16.62
C THR A 140 -26.51 14.12 15.75
N ARG A 141 -26.93 14.38 14.51
CA ARG A 141 -27.33 13.32 13.56
C ARG A 141 -26.09 12.62 13.01
N VAL A 142 -26.12 11.29 13.05
CA VAL A 142 -25.05 10.43 12.54
C VAL A 142 -25.63 9.46 11.52
N PHE A 143 -24.93 9.31 10.41
CA PHE A 143 -25.32 8.41 9.33
C PHE A 143 -24.23 7.36 9.12
N TRP A 144 -24.60 6.10 8.98
CA TRP A 144 -23.72 5.07 8.43
C TRP A 144 -23.83 5.11 6.91
N THR A 145 -22.76 5.57 6.26
CA THR A 145 -22.78 5.93 4.83
C THR A 145 -21.97 5.01 3.93
N GLN A 146 -21.10 4.17 4.50
CA GLN A 146 -20.32 3.21 3.73
C GLN A 146 -19.99 1.97 4.57
N LEU A 147 -20.09 0.80 3.94
CA LEU A 147 -19.47 -0.43 4.39
C LEU A 147 -18.47 -0.87 3.31
N SER A 148 -17.20 -0.98 3.66
CA SER A 148 -16.14 -1.43 2.76
C SER A 148 -15.70 -2.82 3.15
N SER A 149 -15.71 -3.72 2.18
CA SER A 149 -15.15 -5.06 2.32
C SER A 149 -13.71 -5.04 1.80
N ILE A 150 -12.77 -5.52 2.61
CA ILE A 150 -11.36 -5.56 2.29
C ILE A 150 -10.97 -7.00 1.98
N ILE A 151 -10.41 -7.24 0.80
CA ILE A 151 -9.85 -8.53 0.40
C ILE A 151 -8.34 -8.33 0.29
N TYR A 152 -7.57 -9.06 1.08
CA TYR A 152 -6.11 -8.99 1.04
C TYR A 152 -5.61 -9.89 -0.11
N ASP A 153 -5.10 -9.28 -1.17
CA ASP A 153 -4.43 -9.97 -2.28
C ASP A 153 -2.97 -9.52 -2.39
N ASP A 154 -2.11 -10.31 -1.76
CA ASP A 154 -0.69 -10.02 -1.63
C ASP A 154 0.06 -10.25 -2.95
N PHE A 155 0.09 -9.25 -3.83
CA PHE A 155 0.91 -9.30 -5.04
C PHE A 155 2.37 -8.93 -4.76
N SER A 156 3.23 -9.95 -4.64
CA SER A 156 4.67 -9.74 -4.82
C SER A 156 5.02 -9.50 -6.29
N ARG A 157 5.97 -8.61 -6.58
CA ARG A 157 6.50 -8.40 -7.94
C ARG A 157 8.00 -8.70 -7.99
N PRO A 158 8.44 -9.96 -7.94
CA PRO A 158 9.86 -10.32 -7.89
C PRO A 158 10.67 -9.66 -9.01
N GLY A 159 11.90 -9.24 -8.72
CA GLY A 159 12.82 -8.72 -9.74
C GLY A 159 12.51 -7.32 -10.25
N LYS A 160 11.56 -6.60 -9.62
CA LYS A 160 11.18 -5.23 -9.97
C LYS A 160 11.41 -4.29 -8.80
N VAL A 161 12.03 -3.14 -9.06
CA VAL A 161 12.06 -2.04 -8.09
C VAL A 161 10.66 -1.46 -7.98
N LEU A 162 10.15 -1.32 -6.76
CA LEU A 162 8.84 -0.72 -6.48
C LEU A 162 9.01 0.47 -5.53
N VAL A 163 8.19 1.51 -5.74
CA VAL A 163 8.11 2.67 -4.86
C VAL A 163 6.64 2.92 -4.54
N GLY A 164 6.26 2.73 -3.27
CA GLY A 164 4.94 3.05 -2.74
C GLY A 164 4.90 4.48 -2.21
N ILE A 165 3.93 5.27 -2.65
CA ILE A 165 3.73 6.65 -2.21
C ILE A 165 2.38 6.80 -1.56
N LYS A 166 2.38 7.19 -0.28
CA LYS A 166 1.18 7.58 0.46
C LYS A 166 1.11 9.10 0.53
N ALA A 167 0.07 9.68 -0.04
CA ALA A 167 -0.19 11.12 0.01
C ALA A 167 -1.57 11.37 0.64
N LEU A 168 -1.65 12.33 1.56
CA LEU A 168 -2.92 12.80 2.11
C LEU A 168 -3.68 13.57 1.02
N ALA A 169 -4.93 13.18 0.77
CA ALA A 169 -5.85 13.92 -0.09
C ALA A 169 -6.16 15.28 0.57
N THR A 170 -5.37 16.30 0.24
CA THR A 170 -5.69 17.69 0.53
C THR A 170 -6.33 18.33 -0.70
N ASN A 171 -7.02 19.46 -0.53
CA ASN A 171 -7.65 20.25 -1.61
C ASN A 171 -6.69 20.68 -2.76
N GLN A 172 -5.43 20.24 -2.74
CA GLN A 172 -4.39 20.48 -3.75
C GLN A 172 -4.13 19.28 -4.68
N LEU A 173 -4.73 18.11 -4.43
CA LEU A 173 -4.72 16.97 -5.38
C LEU A 173 -5.94 17.01 -6.32
N SER A 174 -6.42 18.21 -6.64
CA SER A 174 -7.54 18.42 -7.56
C SER A 174 -7.04 18.39 -9.02
N GLY A 175 -7.30 17.29 -9.74
CA GLY A 175 -7.31 17.31 -11.21
C GLY A 175 -6.36 16.37 -11.97
N GLY A 176 -5.74 15.37 -11.33
CA GLY A 176 -5.00 14.33 -12.05
C GLY A 176 -4.10 13.48 -11.16
N MET A 177 -3.60 12.36 -11.68
CA MET A 177 -2.58 11.56 -11.02
C MET A 177 -1.28 12.39 -10.94
N PRO A 178 -0.63 12.54 -9.77
CA PRO A 178 0.56 13.36 -9.63
C PRO A 178 1.72 12.80 -10.45
N ASN A 179 2.50 13.69 -11.09
CA ASN A 179 3.75 13.30 -11.73
C ASN A 179 4.80 13.02 -10.64
N ILE A 180 5.29 11.79 -10.61
CA ILE A 180 6.31 11.34 -9.65
C ILE A 180 7.64 11.20 -10.41
N THR A 181 8.70 11.84 -9.89
CA THR A 181 10.07 11.68 -10.37
C THR A 181 10.94 11.11 -9.25
N TRP A 182 11.92 10.27 -9.60
CA TRP A 182 12.85 9.69 -8.64
C TRP A 182 14.24 9.53 -9.26
N LEU A 183 15.25 9.44 -8.40
CA LEU A 183 16.61 9.04 -8.77
C LEU A 183 16.79 7.56 -8.42
N GLN A 184 17.41 6.79 -9.32
CA GLN A 184 17.74 5.40 -9.09
C GLN A 184 19.24 5.18 -9.25
N THR A 185 19.79 4.25 -8.47
CA THR A 185 21.21 3.90 -8.51
C THR A 185 21.35 2.39 -8.48
N ARG A 186 22.16 1.86 -9.41
CA ARG A 186 22.68 0.50 -9.34
C ARG A 186 24.14 0.60 -8.97
N ASN A 187 24.52 0.06 -7.81
CA ASN A 187 25.90 0.15 -7.33
C ASN A 187 26.80 -0.87 -8.04
N ASP A 188 26.34 -2.11 -8.14
CA ASP A 188 27.18 -3.23 -8.54
C ASP A 188 26.56 -4.10 -9.65
N VAL A 189 27.43 -4.78 -10.38
CA VAL A 189 27.16 -5.90 -11.28
C VAL A 189 27.92 -7.14 -10.82
N TRP A 190 27.43 -8.32 -11.20
CA TRP A 190 28.09 -9.59 -10.89
C TRP A 190 28.95 -10.05 -12.06
N VAL A 191 30.25 -10.17 -11.83
CA VAL A 191 31.25 -10.55 -12.85
C VAL A 191 31.93 -11.84 -12.42
N TRP A 192 31.98 -12.84 -13.32
CA TRP A 192 32.70 -14.08 -13.05
C TRP A 192 34.20 -13.86 -13.13
N ASN A 193 34.92 -14.15 -12.06
CA ASN A 193 36.38 -14.15 -12.02
C ASN A 193 36.91 -15.60 -12.13
N PRO A 194 37.48 -16.00 -13.28
CA PRO A 194 37.94 -17.37 -13.49
C PRO A 194 39.17 -17.73 -12.65
N GLN A 195 39.95 -16.76 -12.17
CA GLN A 195 41.11 -17.01 -11.30
C GLN A 195 40.68 -17.34 -9.87
N ALA A 196 39.63 -16.66 -9.39
CA ALA A 196 39.08 -16.90 -8.06
C ALA A 196 38.02 -18.01 -8.04
N GLY A 197 37.44 -18.35 -9.20
CA GLY A 197 36.38 -19.36 -9.31
C GLY A 197 35.05 -18.91 -8.72
N GLU A 198 34.77 -17.61 -8.71
CA GLU A 198 33.58 -17.02 -8.09
C GLU A 198 33.08 -15.77 -8.83
N TYR A 199 31.81 -15.41 -8.58
CA TYR A 199 31.26 -14.12 -8.99
C TYR A 199 31.64 -13.02 -7.98
N GLN A 200 32.14 -11.91 -8.48
CA GLN A 200 32.54 -10.75 -7.68
C GLN A 200 31.72 -9.52 -8.06
N LYS A 201 31.43 -8.67 -7.06
CA LYS A 201 30.80 -7.37 -7.29
C LYS A 201 31.80 -6.42 -7.94
N LYS A 202 31.36 -5.76 -9.01
CA LYS A 202 32.11 -4.69 -9.68
C LYS A 202 31.22 -3.46 -9.89
N PRO A 203 31.80 -2.24 -9.90
CA PRO A 203 31.01 -1.01 -10.04
C PRO A 203 30.20 -1.02 -11.34
N ALA A 204 28.88 -0.89 -11.22
CA ALA A 204 27.98 -0.85 -12.38
C ALA A 204 28.16 0.40 -13.24
N THR A 205 28.76 1.45 -12.67
CA THR A 205 29.07 2.71 -13.35
C THR A 205 30.31 2.62 -14.22
N ASN A 206 31.13 1.57 -14.11
CA ASN A 206 32.27 1.37 -14.99
C ASN A 206 31.79 0.81 -16.35
N PRO A 207 32.07 1.46 -17.49
CA PRO A 207 31.57 1.04 -18.80
C PRO A 207 31.92 -0.41 -19.16
N ALA A 208 33.10 -0.90 -18.79
CA ALA A 208 33.53 -2.26 -19.08
C ALA A 208 32.68 -3.29 -18.34
N TRP A 209 32.42 -3.04 -17.06
CA TRP A 209 31.59 -3.93 -16.24
C TRP A 209 30.11 -3.82 -16.60
N ALA A 210 29.63 -2.64 -16.99
CA ALA A 210 28.29 -2.48 -17.55
C ALA A 210 28.11 -3.29 -18.84
N ALA A 211 29.07 -3.24 -19.77
CA ALA A 211 29.05 -4.04 -20.99
C ALA A 211 29.08 -5.55 -20.69
N TYR A 212 29.93 -5.98 -19.75
CA TYR A 212 29.97 -7.37 -19.29
C TYR A 212 28.58 -7.82 -18.78
N ASP A 213 27.93 -7.02 -17.93
CA ASP A 213 26.62 -7.32 -17.36
C ASP A 213 25.52 -7.44 -18.43
N ILE A 214 25.53 -6.56 -19.44
CA ILE A 214 24.55 -6.62 -20.55
C ILE A 214 24.68 -7.92 -21.36
N ILE A 215 25.91 -8.41 -21.54
CA ILE A 215 26.23 -9.64 -22.30
C ILE A 215 25.93 -10.90 -21.47
N HIS A 216 26.39 -10.93 -20.22
CA HIS A 216 26.35 -12.12 -19.37
C HIS A 216 25.04 -12.24 -18.58
N ARG A 217 24.45 -11.11 -18.16
CA ARG A 217 23.17 -10.99 -17.43
C ARG A 217 23.08 -11.91 -16.23
N CYS A 218 24.10 -11.87 -15.37
CA CYS A 218 24.12 -12.63 -14.14
C CYS A 218 23.34 -11.91 -13.04
N ARG A 219 22.50 -12.65 -12.31
CA ARG A 219 21.83 -12.19 -11.10
C ARG A 219 22.06 -13.19 -9.98
N GLN A 220 22.20 -12.66 -8.77
CA GLN A 220 22.09 -13.48 -7.56
C GLN A 220 20.62 -13.59 -7.21
N ILE A 221 20.12 -14.81 -7.10
CA ILE A 221 18.73 -15.15 -6.82
C ILE A 221 18.72 -16.04 -5.58
N LYS A 222 17.81 -15.79 -4.65
CA LYS A 222 17.61 -16.66 -3.49
C LYS A 222 16.62 -17.77 -3.82
N ASP A 223 17.00 -19.03 -3.67
CA ASP A 223 16.05 -20.13 -3.74
C ASP A 223 15.11 -20.07 -2.52
N LEU A 224 13.81 -20.05 -2.78
CA LEU A 224 12.78 -19.94 -1.75
C LEU A 224 12.58 -21.24 -0.96
N HIS A 225 13.00 -22.39 -1.49
CA HIS A 225 12.88 -23.67 -0.80
C HIS A 225 14.05 -23.91 0.15
N THR A 226 15.27 -23.64 -0.32
CA THR A 226 16.50 -23.90 0.44
C THR A 226 17.04 -22.69 1.20
N GLY A 227 16.59 -21.48 0.84
CA GLY A 227 17.06 -20.21 1.40
C GLY A 227 18.46 -19.79 0.92
N SER A 228 19.09 -20.58 0.05
CA SER A 228 20.45 -20.34 -0.44
C SER A 228 20.46 -19.37 -1.61
N CYS A 229 21.52 -18.55 -1.71
CA CYS A 229 21.72 -17.64 -2.84
C CYS A 229 22.48 -18.35 -3.96
N GLU A 230 21.92 -18.30 -5.16
CA GLU A 230 22.48 -18.90 -6.36
C GLU A 230 22.71 -17.84 -7.43
N PHE A 231 23.72 -18.05 -8.28
CA PHE A 231 23.99 -17.20 -9.43
C PHE A 231 23.36 -17.78 -10.68
N VAL A 232 22.47 -17.02 -11.32
CA VAL A 232 21.79 -17.40 -12.55
C VAL A 232 22.17 -16.41 -13.64
N ALA A 233 22.83 -16.93 -14.68
CA ALA A 233 23.17 -16.16 -15.88
C ALA A 233 22.22 -16.52 -17.02
N GLN A 234 21.59 -15.51 -17.61
CA GLN A 234 20.64 -15.67 -18.73
C GLN A 234 21.23 -15.25 -20.09
N GLY A 235 22.45 -14.71 -20.10
CA GLY A 235 23.15 -14.27 -21.29
C GLY A 235 24.19 -15.27 -21.80
N ALA A 236 25.27 -14.75 -22.38
CA ALA A 236 26.37 -15.60 -22.85
C ALA A 236 27.04 -16.33 -21.66
N PRO A 237 27.40 -17.62 -21.76
CA PRO A 237 28.11 -18.33 -20.69
C PRO A 237 29.41 -17.65 -20.29
N ALA A 238 29.72 -17.58 -19.00
CA ALA A 238 30.91 -16.90 -18.47
C ALA A 238 32.22 -17.37 -19.13
N ALA A 239 32.30 -18.66 -19.48
CA ALA A 239 33.44 -19.25 -20.18
C ALA A 239 33.71 -18.66 -21.58
N ARG A 240 32.75 -17.95 -22.18
CA ARG A 240 32.91 -17.27 -23.48
C ARG A 240 33.37 -15.82 -23.34
N LEU A 241 33.37 -15.26 -22.13
CA LEU A 241 33.83 -13.89 -21.88
C LEU A 241 35.29 -13.93 -21.42
N VAL A 242 36.15 -13.16 -22.11
CA VAL A 242 37.57 -13.03 -21.74
C VAL A 242 37.68 -12.05 -20.58
N TYR A 243 37.65 -12.55 -19.33
CA TYR A 243 37.68 -11.72 -18.12
C TYR A 243 38.82 -10.69 -18.12
N GLN A 244 40.02 -11.08 -18.57
CA GLN A 244 41.19 -10.22 -18.54
C GLN A 244 41.03 -8.99 -19.44
N ASP A 245 40.36 -9.12 -20.59
CA ASP A 245 40.13 -8.00 -21.50
C ASP A 245 39.19 -6.98 -20.88
N PHE A 246 38.11 -7.45 -20.24
CA PHE A 246 37.21 -6.58 -19.47
C PHE A 246 37.91 -5.96 -18.27
N ALA A 247 38.78 -6.68 -17.56
CA ALA A 247 39.54 -6.14 -16.44
C ALA A 247 40.52 -5.04 -16.87
N ASN A 248 41.24 -5.25 -17.98
CA ASN A 248 42.13 -4.26 -18.56
C ASN A 248 41.35 -3.02 -19.03
N TRP A 249 40.21 -3.23 -19.68
CA TRP A 249 39.33 -2.13 -20.09
C TRP A 249 38.75 -1.37 -18.89
N ALA A 250 38.33 -2.07 -17.83
CA ALA A 250 37.82 -1.46 -16.63
C ALA A 250 38.86 -0.57 -15.94
N ALA A 251 40.12 -1.03 -15.85
CA ALA A 251 41.23 -0.25 -15.31
C ALA A 251 41.52 0.98 -16.17
N PHE A 252 41.47 0.86 -17.50
CA PHE A 252 41.59 1.99 -18.41
C PHE A 252 40.49 3.05 -18.19
N CYS A 253 39.24 2.60 -17.97
CA CYS A 253 38.12 3.47 -17.66
C CYS A 253 38.31 4.18 -16.31
N GLU A 254 38.80 3.47 -15.29
CA GLU A 254 39.03 4.01 -13.95
C GLU A 254 40.13 5.09 -13.94
N ASP A 255 41.27 4.82 -14.58
CA ASP A 255 42.38 5.77 -14.75
C ASP A 255 41.93 7.09 -15.39
N ARG A 256 40.99 7.01 -16.35
CA ARG A 256 40.43 8.16 -17.07
C ARG A 256 39.13 8.69 -16.49
N ARG A 257 38.64 8.11 -15.39
CA ARG A 257 37.36 8.46 -14.75
C ARG A 257 36.16 8.41 -15.70
N LEU A 258 36.16 7.45 -16.61
CA LEU A 258 35.06 7.19 -17.52
C LEU A 258 33.93 6.48 -16.77
N THR A 259 32.70 7.00 -16.89
CA THR A 259 31.51 6.44 -16.23
C THR A 259 30.37 6.24 -17.22
N PHE A 260 29.53 5.26 -16.95
CA PHE A 260 28.32 4.93 -17.70
C PHE A 260 27.12 4.92 -16.75
N ASN A 261 26.20 5.88 -16.93
CA ASN A 261 25.01 6.05 -16.10
C ASN A 261 23.74 6.08 -16.97
N TYR A 262 23.64 5.14 -17.91
CA TYR A 262 22.48 5.01 -18.79
C TYR A 262 21.52 3.94 -18.29
N ILE A 263 20.22 4.17 -18.43
CA ILE A 263 19.19 3.16 -18.18
C ILE A 263 18.55 2.71 -19.49
N PHE A 264 18.52 1.39 -19.69
CA PHE A 264 17.75 0.78 -20.77
C PHE A 264 16.29 0.62 -20.34
N THR A 265 15.41 1.45 -20.90
CA THR A 265 13.97 1.43 -20.61
C THR A 265 13.16 0.60 -21.59
N THR A 266 13.76 0.22 -22.72
CA THR A 266 13.15 -0.60 -23.76
C THR A 266 14.07 -1.75 -24.15
N ALA A 267 13.48 -2.88 -24.56
CA ALA A 267 14.23 -3.98 -25.14
C ALA A 267 14.75 -3.57 -26.52
N GLY A 268 16.03 -3.85 -26.78
CA GLY A 268 16.68 -3.56 -28.05
C GLY A 268 17.70 -4.63 -28.42
N ASP A 269 18.29 -4.47 -29.59
CA ASP A 269 19.39 -5.31 -30.04
C ASP A 269 20.64 -5.13 -29.16
N LEU A 270 21.36 -6.22 -28.91
CA LEU A 270 22.54 -6.23 -28.04
C LEU A 270 23.64 -5.29 -28.57
N TRP A 271 23.91 -5.29 -29.87
CA TRP A 271 24.96 -4.44 -30.44
C TRP A 271 24.61 -2.96 -30.33
N SER A 272 23.33 -2.64 -30.57
CA SER A 272 22.84 -1.27 -30.37
C SER A 272 22.93 -0.82 -28.92
N ALA A 273 22.70 -1.73 -27.96
CA ALA A 273 22.83 -1.44 -26.54
C ALA A 273 24.29 -1.20 -26.12
N LEU A 274 25.24 -1.96 -26.68
CA LEU A 274 26.67 -1.82 -26.38
C LEU A 274 27.32 -0.55 -26.97
N GLN A 275 26.65 0.12 -27.90
CA GLN A 275 27.11 1.39 -28.49
C GLN A 275 26.68 2.63 -27.69
N LYS A 276 25.82 2.47 -26.68
CA LYS A 276 25.40 3.56 -25.79
C LYS A 276 26.48 3.90 -24.78
#